data_AF-A0A0G2H8R6-F1
#
_entry.id   AF-A0A0G2H8R6-F1
#
_cell.length_a   1.000
_cell.length_b   1.000
_cell.length_c   1.000
_cell.angle_alpha   90.00
_cell.angle_beta   90.00
_cell.angle_gamma   90.00
#
_symmetry.space_group_name_H-M   'P 1'
#
loop_
_entity.id
_entity.type
_entity.pdbx_description
1 polymer ?
#
loop_
_entity_poly.entity_id
_entity_poly.type
_entity_poly.pdbx_seq_one_letter_code
_entity_poly.pdbx_strand_id
1 'polypeptide(L)'
;MLEGEFTGMTELYKLMPNFVPRPLSWGALKLSSPETYFFLVEFKHFNNELPDAAKLGAQVGELHKRSVSPTGMFGFGMPTYDGAKRQEIGWDPSWASMFAKLLKNAYEQDVKTNGIWKELEDVFDRTVSHLIPRLLGVLQDGQRTIKPCLIHGDMWEGNIGTDIENGDPWIFDCAAYYAHNEMEVGIWTAERHKLKAKAYKREYLRHIEPSEPEEEWEDRNRLYRTKTNFAYSADVPGSKPRQE
;
A
#
# COMPACT_ATOMS: atom_id res chain seq x y z
N MET A 1 7.81 13.72 4.11
CA MET A 1 7.92 12.75 3.00
C MET A 1 9.09 11.82 3.24
N LEU A 2 10.34 12.24 3.00
CA LEU A 2 11.52 11.36 3.12
C LEU A 2 11.72 10.73 4.51
N GLU A 3 11.36 11.41 5.59
CA GLU A 3 11.37 10.80 6.94
C GLU A 3 10.44 9.59 7.05
N GLY A 4 9.25 9.69 6.45
CA GLY A 4 8.26 8.62 6.43
C GLY A 4 8.73 7.44 5.59
N GLU A 5 9.29 7.71 4.40
CA GLU A 5 9.88 6.68 3.54
C GLU A 5 11.08 6.00 4.22
N PHE A 6 12.02 6.77 4.78
CA PHE A 6 13.17 6.23 5.51
C PHE A 6 12.72 5.34 6.68
N THR A 7 11.74 5.79 7.45
CA THR A 7 11.22 5.04 8.61
C THR A 7 10.51 3.77 8.15
N GLY A 8 9.65 3.85 7.12
CA GLY A 8 8.98 2.69 6.54
C GLY A 8 9.95 1.66 5.97
N MET A 9 10.89 2.10 5.14
CA MET A 9 11.94 1.26 4.57
C MET A 9 12.81 0.63 5.67
N THR A 10 13.06 1.34 6.77
CA THR A 10 13.83 0.81 7.91
C THR A 10 13.07 -0.32 8.60
N GLU A 11 11.76 -0.17 8.83
CA GLU A 11 10.94 -1.23 9.43
C GLU A 11 10.82 -2.45 8.51
N LEU A 12 10.66 -2.23 7.20
CA LEU A 12 10.65 -3.30 6.20
C LEU A 12 12.01 -4.03 6.14
N TYR A 13 13.13 -3.29 6.11
CA TYR A 13 14.48 -3.85 6.06
C TYR A 13 14.82 -4.70 7.28
N LYS A 14 14.44 -4.26 8.49
CA LYS A 14 14.64 -5.03 9.73
C LYS A 14 14.01 -6.42 9.65
N LEU A 15 12.86 -6.54 8.99
CA LEU A 15 12.17 -7.81 8.81
C LEU A 15 12.75 -8.59 7.63
N MET A 16 12.96 -7.94 6.49
CA MET A 16 13.26 -8.58 5.21
C MET A 16 14.51 -7.98 4.54
N PRO A 17 15.72 -8.17 5.11
CA PRO A 17 16.95 -7.52 4.61
C PRO A 17 17.40 -8.00 3.22
N ASN A 18 16.86 -9.12 2.74
CA ASN A 18 17.11 -9.66 1.39
C ASN A 18 15.99 -9.32 0.39
N PHE A 19 15.03 -8.49 0.79
CA PHE A 19 13.89 -8.07 -0.04
C PHE A 19 13.77 -6.54 -0.16
N VAL A 20 14.44 -5.81 0.73
CA VAL A 20 14.36 -4.34 0.83
C VAL A 20 15.80 -3.82 0.84
N PRO A 21 16.20 -2.86 -0.01
CA PRO A 21 17.55 -2.30 0.03
C PRO A 21 17.75 -1.53 1.35
N ARG A 22 18.95 -1.60 1.92
CA ARG A 22 19.22 -0.98 3.22
C ARG A 22 19.09 0.56 3.17
N PRO A 23 18.14 1.19 3.89
CA PRO A 23 18.14 2.63 4.05
C PRO A 23 19.34 3.05 4.92
N LEU A 24 20.08 4.07 4.48
CA LEU A 24 21.34 4.50 5.11
C LEU A 24 21.15 5.78 5.93
N SER A 25 20.52 6.80 5.35
CA SER A 25 20.28 8.08 6.02
C SER A 25 19.28 8.92 5.22
N TRP A 26 18.66 9.90 5.85
CA TRP A 26 17.96 11.00 5.18
C TRP A 26 18.30 12.32 5.89
N GLY A 27 18.00 13.46 5.27
CA GLY A 27 18.16 14.76 5.95
C GLY A 27 18.05 15.96 5.03
N ALA A 28 18.16 17.16 5.63
CA ALA A 28 18.20 18.43 4.91
C ALA A 28 19.63 18.80 4.50
N LEU A 29 19.80 19.36 3.30
CA LEU A 29 21.06 19.94 2.86
C LEU A 29 21.28 21.29 3.53
N LYS A 30 22.41 21.47 4.21
CA LYS A 30 22.68 22.65 5.06
C LYS A 30 22.71 23.99 4.31
N LEU A 31 23.09 23.99 3.03
CA LEU A 31 23.33 25.19 2.22
C LEU A 31 22.60 25.08 0.88
N SER A 32 21.30 24.79 0.91
CA SER A 32 20.45 24.71 -0.28
C SER A 32 19.41 25.83 -0.31
N SER A 33 19.29 26.51 -1.45
CA SER A 33 18.14 27.35 -1.79
C SER A 33 17.68 26.97 -3.19
N PRO A 34 16.49 26.38 -3.37
CA PRO A 34 15.47 26.11 -2.35
C PRO A 34 15.89 25.06 -1.31
N GLU A 35 15.14 24.97 -0.21
CA GLU A 35 15.32 23.93 0.80
C GLU A 35 15.25 22.55 0.12
N THR A 36 16.31 21.77 0.28
CA THR A 36 16.49 20.50 -0.41
C THR A 36 16.80 19.42 0.60
N TYR A 37 16.22 18.24 0.39
CA TYR A 37 16.41 17.07 1.23
C TYR A 37 17.01 15.93 0.43
N PHE A 38 17.62 14.97 1.12
CA PHE A 38 18.17 13.76 0.52
C PHE A 38 17.69 12.51 1.25
N PHE A 39 17.67 11.40 0.52
CA PHE A 39 17.54 10.05 1.05
C PHE A 39 18.65 9.19 0.44
N LEU A 40 19.39 8.48 1.28
CA LEU A 40 20.46 7.57 0.91
C LEU A 40 20.01 6.14 1.20
N VAL A 41 20.10 5.29 0.19
CA VAL A 41 19.73 3.89 0.23
C VAL A 41 20.81 3.06 -0.46
N GLU A 42 20.95 1.81 -0.06
CA GLU A 42 21.82 0.84 -0.74
C GLU A 42 21.53 0.77 -2.23
N PHE A 43 22.59 0.82 -3.03
CA PHE A 43 22.49 0.66 -4.47
C PHE A 43 22.34 -0.83 -4.83
N LYS A 44 21.38 -1.13 -5.72
CA LYS A 44 21.13 -2.47 -6.26
C LYS A 44 21.12 -2.45 -7.78
N HIS A 45 21.58 -3.54 -8.40
CA HIS A 45 21.58 -3.69 -9.86
C HIS A 45 20.33 -4.45 -10.30
N PHE A 46 19.39 -3.75 -10.92
CA PHE A 46 18.16 -4.34 -11.43
C PHE A 46 18.16 -4.45 -12.96
N ASN A 47 17.44 -5.43 -13.47
CA ASN A 47 17.04 -5.49 -14.87
C ASN A 47 15.63 -4.86 -15.05
N ASN A 48 15.14 -4.80 -16.29
CA ASN A 48 13.83 -4.22 -16.63
C ASN A 48 12.67 -5.24 -16.66
N GLU A 49 12.90 -6.46 -16.16
CA GLU A 49 11.91 -7.52 -16.17
C GLU A 49 11.01 -7.44 -14.94
N LEU A 50 9.75 -7.85 -15.12
CA LEU A 50 8.86 -8.04 -13.99
C LEU A 50 9.39 -9.17 -13.09
N PRO A 51 9.18 -9.08 -11.77
CA PRO A 51 9.61 -10.12 -10.85
C PRO A 51 8.91 -11.44 -11.14
N ASP A 52 9.59 -12.56 -10.91
CA ASP A 52 8.93 -13.87 -10.90
C ASP A 52 7.78 -13.88 -9.87
N ALA A 53 6.58 -14.28 -10.31
CA ALA A 53 5.39 -14.21 -9.49
C ALA A 53 5.48 -15.10 -8.25
N ALA A 54 6.13 -16.27 -8.34
CA ALA A 54 6.26 -17.19 -7.22
C ALA A 54 7.25 -16.62 -6.18
N LYS A 55 8.37 -16.06 -6.63
CA LYS A 55 9.32 -15.38 -5.74
C LYS A 55 8.69 -14.18 -5.04
N LEU A 56 7.98 -13.32 -5.79
CA LEU A 56 7.32 -12.15 -5.20
C LEU A 56 6.23 -12.58 -4.21
N GLY A 57 5.38 -13.52 -4.59
CA GLY A 57 4.32 -14.05 -3.72
C GLY A 57 4.87 -14.61 -2.41
N ALA A 58 5.99 -15.35 -2.48
CA ALA A 58 6.67 -15.89 -1.30
C ALA A 58 7.22 -14.79 -0.38
N GLN A 59 7.95 -13.80 -0.93
CA GLN A 59 8.55 -12.72 -0.14
C GLN A 59 7.49 -11.82 0.52
N VAL A 60 6.43 -11.47 -0.21
CA VAL A 60 5.33 -10.64 0.31
C VAL A 60 4.52 -11.41 1.36
N GLY A 61 4.23 -12.69 1.10
CA GLY A 61 3.59 -13.57 2.07
C GLY A 61 4.40 -13.69 3.37
N GLU A 62 5.71 -13.85 3.26
CA GLU A 62 6.60 -13.93 4.42
C GLU A 62 6.66 -12.61 5.20
N LEU A 63 6.74 -11.47 4.52
CA LEU A 63 6.69 -10.14 5.15
C LEU A 63 5.41 -9.96 5.99
N HIS A 64 4.25 -10.24 5.41
CA HIS A 64 2.96 -10.09 6.09
C HIS A 64 2.81 -11.07 7.27
N LYS A 65 3.36 -12.29 7.16
CA LYS A 65 3.38 -13.27 8.27
C LYS A 65 4.32 -12.87 9.41
N ARG A 66 5.52 -12.37 9.10
CA ARG A 66 6.55 -12.05 10.11
C ARG A 66 6.32 -10.73 10.82
N SER A 67 5.73 -9.74 10.14
CA SER A 67 5.51 -8.42 10.72
C SER A 67 4.60 -8.48 11.94
N VAL A 68 4.83 -7.65 12.95
CA VAL A 68 3.99 -7.55 14.14
C VAL A 68 3.80 -6.08 14.45
N SER A 69 2.54 -5.62 14.48
CA SER A 69 2.26 -4.24 14.87
C SER A 69 2.75 -3.96 16.29
N PRO A 70 3.54 -2.89 16.52
CA PRO A 70 4.07 -2.57 17.84
C PRO A 70 2.98 -2.20 18.85
N THR A 71 1.79 -1.85 18.38
CA THR A 71 0.63 -1.47 19.19
C THR A 71 -0.47 -2.54 19.19
N GLY A 72 -0.36 -3.55 18.31
CA GLY A 72 -1.47 -4.45 18.00
C GLY A 72 -2.60 -3.79 17.20
N MET A 73 -2.43 -2.55 16.74
CA MET A 73 -3.42 -1.76 15.99
C MET A 73 -2.99 -1.55 14.54
N PHE A 74 -3.91 -1.11 13.67
CA PHE A 74 -3.61 -0.67 12.31
C PHE A 74 -3.07 0.76 12.33
N GLY A 75 -2.25 1.14 11.35
CA GLY A 75 -1.66 2.47 11.23
C GLY A 75 -0.13 2.48 11.34
N PHE A 76 0.44 3.65 11.63
CA PHE A 76 1.89 3.83 11.72
C PHE A 76 2.24 4.94 12.71
N GLY A 77 3.48 4.94 13.21
CA GLY A 77 3.94 5.89 14.23
C GLY A 77 4.08 7.34 13.72
N MET A 78 4.03 7.54 12.41
CA MET A 78 4.13 8.83 11.75
C MET A 78 3.42 8.80 10.39
N PRO A 79 3.12 9.96 9.78
CA PRO A 79 2.58 10.00 8.43
C PRO A 79 3.59 9.51 7.41
N THR A 80 3.17 8.62 6.52
CA THR A 80 3.88 8.30 5.28
C THR A 80 3.19 8.96 4.09
N TYR A 81 3.81 8.84 2.92
CA TYR A 81 3.37 9.53 1.71
C TYR A 81 3.25 8.51 0.58
N ASP A 82 2.14 8.55 -0.15
CA ASP A 82 1.92 7.81 -1.39
C ASP A 82 2.13 8.81 -2.52
N GLY A 83 3.27 8.74 -3.21
CA GLY A 83 3.76 9.85 -4.04
C GLY A 83 3.85 11.17 -3.26
N ALA A 84 3.24 12.24 -3.77
CA ALA A 84 3.23 13.54 -3.09
C ALA A 84 2.21 13.65 -1.95
N LYS A 85 1.43 12.59 -1.71
CA LYS A 85 0.20 12.63 -0.92
C LYS A 85 0.39 12.08 0.48
N ARG A 86 0.23 12.94 1.49
CA ARG A 86 0.27 12.55 2.91
C ARG A 86 -0.87 11.59 3.20
N GLN A 87 -0.58 10.44 3.81
CA GLN A 87 -1.58 9.48 4.25
C GLN A 87 -2.03 9.76 5.70
N GLU A 88 -3.33 9.63 5.98
CA GLU A 88 -3.88 9.67 7.35
C GLU A 88 -3.86 8.28 7.97
N ILE A 89 -2.75 7.95 8.63
CA ILE A 89 -2.47 6.59 9.13
C ILE A 89 -2.21 6.51 10.65
N GLY A 90 -2.89 7.34 11.44
CA GLY A 90 -2.84 7.23 12.91
C GLY A 90 -3.39 5.89 13.41
N TRP A 91 -2.94 5.45 14.58
CA TRP A 91 -3.33 4.15 15.15
C TRP A 91 -4.84 3.99 15.32
N ASP A 92 -5.39 2.87 14.84
CA ASP A 92 -6.81 2.53 14.90
C ASP A 92 -7.01 1.02 15.13
N PRO A 93 -7.85 0.59 16.09
CA PRO A 93 -8.06 -0.85 16.34
C PRO A 93 -8.99 -1.50 15.28
N SER A 94 -9.72 -0.69 14.51
CA SER A 94 -10.66 -1.15 13.49
C SER A 94 -10.10 -0.87 12.10
N TRP A 95 -9.88 -1.93 11.32
CA TRP A 95 -9.47 -1.80 9.93
C TRP A 95 -10.52 -1.10 9.07
N ALA A 96 -11.81 -1.36 9.31
CA ALA A 96 -12.89 -0.69 8.60
C ALA A 96 -12.85 0.84 8.83
N SER A 97 -12.68 1.27 10.09
CA SER A 97 -12.52 2.69 10.44
C SER A 97 -11.27 3.29 9.79
N MET A 98 -10.14 2.59 9.90
CA MET A 98 -8.86 2.99 9.33
C MET A 98 -8.94 3.18 7.81
N PHE A 99 -9.47 2.18 7.09
CA PHE A 99 -9.61 2.24 5.65
C PHE A 99 -10.58 3.34 5.20
N ALA A 100 -11.68 3.58 5.94
CA ALA A 100 -12.58 4.70 5.64
C ALA A 100 -11.86 6.05 5.74
N LYS A 101 -10.98 6.25 6.73
CA LYS A 101 -10.17 7.47 6.87
C LYS A 101 -9.17 7.60 5.72
N LEU A 102 -8.48 6.52 5.36
CA LEU A 102 -7.54 6.47 4.23
C LEU A 102 -8.24 6.81 2.91
N LEU A 103 -9.38 6.18 2.62
CA LEU A 103 -10.12 6.39 1.39
C LEU A 103 -10.66 7.82 1.31
N LYS A 104 -11.17 8.36 2.43
CA LYS A 104 -11.65 9.74 2.51
C LYS A 104 -10.54 10.74 2.24
N ASN A 105 -9.37 10.55 2.84
CA ASN A 105 -8.23 11.42 2.60
C ASN A 105 -7.78 11.40 1.13
N ALA A 106 -7.74 10.21 0.49
CA ALA A 106 -7.42 10.12 -0.94
C ALA A 106 -8.48 10.79 -1.82
N TYR A 107 -9.77 10.61 -1.52
CA TYR A 107 -10.87 11.25 -2.24
C TYR A 107 -10.85 12.78 -2.10
N GLU A 108 -10.62 13.32 -0.90
CA GLU A 108 -10.50 14.77 -0.68
C GLU A 108 -9.37 15.39 -1.49
N GLN A 109 -8.26 14.67 -1.65
CA GLN A 109 -7.13 15.09 -2.49
C GLN A 109 -7.43 15.00 -3.98
N ASP A 110 -8.19 14.00 -4.42
CA ASP A 110 -8.73 13.93 -5.78
C ASP A 110 -9.63 15.14 -6.06
N VAL A 111 -10.61 15.41 -5.19
CA VAL A 111 -11.55 16.54 -5.36
C VAL A 111 -10.82 17.87 -5.38
N LYS A 112 -9.79 18.05 -4.54
CA LYS A 112 -8.96 19.27 -4.54
C LYS A 112 -8.27 19.48 -5.90
N THR A 113 -7.89 18.40 -6.57
CA THR A 113 -7.12 18.42 -7.82
C THR A 113 -8.03 18.50 -9.05
N ASN A 114 -9.11 17.72 -9.05
CA ASN A 114 -9.96 17.48 -10.22
C ASN A 114 -11.36 18.10 -10.11
N GLY A 115 -11.66 18.82 -9.02
CA GLY A 115 -12.96 19.42 -8.75
C GLY A 115 -14.03 18.41 -8.31
N ILE A 116 -15.22 18.90 -7.97
CA ILE A 116 -16.33 18.05 -7.51
C ILE A 116 -16.94 17.28 -8.68
N TRP A 117 -17.24 16.01 -8.46
CA TRP A 117 -18.05 15.18 -9.34
C TRP A 117 -19.22 14.60 -8.55
N LYS A 118 -20.43 15.10 -8.78
CA LYS A 118 -21.58 14.87 -7.88
C LYS A 118 -21.98 13.39 -7.81
N GLU A 119 -22.01 12.69 -8.93
CA GLU A 119 -22.35 11.27 -8.97
C GLU A 119 -21.30 10.42 -8.25
N LEU A 120 -20.02 10.79 -8.36
CA LEU A 120 -18.93 10.14 -7.62
C LEU A 120 -19.05 10.39 -6.11
N GLU A 121 -19.42 11.61 -5.70
CA GLU A 121 -19.68 11.95 -4.29
C GLU A 121 -20.78 11.07 -3.70
N ASP A 122 -21.91 10.92 -4.39
CA ASP A 122 -23.03 10.11 -3.91
C ASP A 122 -22.64 8.61 -3.77
N VAL A 123 -21.80 8.10 -4.68
CA VAL A 123 -21.26 6.73 -4.60
C VAL A 123 -20.22 6.60 -3.49
N PHE A 124 -19.35 7.60 -3.33
CA PHE A 124 -18.35 7.65 -2.27
C PHE A 124 -19.02 7.62 -0.89
N ASP A 125 -20.05 8.45 -0.68
CA ASP A 125 -20.79 8.50 0.59
C ASP A 125 -21.45 7.16 0.92
N ARG A 126 -22.06 6.50 -0.08
CA ARG A 126 -22.61 5.14 0.09
C ARG A 126 -21.53 4.10 0.37
N THR A 127 -20.38 4.24 -0.28
CA THR A 127 -19.23 3.34 -0.06
C THR A 127 -18.75 3.43 1.38
N VAL A 128 -18.55 4.65 1.89
CA VAL A 128 -18.07 4.88 3.25
C VAL A 128 -19.11 4.49 4.30
N SER A 129 -20.38 4.85 4.09
CA SER A 129 -21.44 4.63 5.09
C SER A 129 -21.99 3.20 5.14
N HIS A 130 -21.95 2.45 4.03
CA HIS A 130 -22.56 1.12 3.96
C HIS A 130 -21.57 0.03 3.53
N LEU A 131 -20.83 0.23 2.44
CA LEU A 131 -19.99 -0.83 1.87
C LEU A 131 -18.79 -1.15 2.76
N ILE A 132 -18.07 -0.14 3.25
CA ILE A 132 -16.91 -0.35 4.14
C ILE A 132 -17.31 -1.07 5.43
N PRO A 133 -18.34 -0.63 6.19
CA PRO A 133 -18.79 -1.37 7.37
C PRO A 133 -19.21 -2.80 7.06
N ARG A 134 -19.90 -3.05 5.95
CA ARG A 134 -20.38 -4.38 5.59
C ARG A 134 -19.26 -5.31 5.13
N LEU A 135 -18.33 -4.82 4.31
CA LEU A 135 -17.32 -5.64 3.65
C LEU A 135 -16.03 -5.76 4.47
N LEU A 136 -15.71 -4.74 5.28
CA LEU A 136 -14.50 -4.72 6.10
C LEU A 136 -14.79 -4.87 7.59
N GLY A 137 -15.94 -4.41 8.08
CA GLY A 137 -16.31 -4.60 9.50
C GLY A 137 -16.49 -6.07 9.85
N VAL A 138 -16.98 -6.85 8.90
CA VAL A 138 -17.17 -8.30 9.00
C VAL A 138 -15.88 -9.07 9.32
N LEU A 139 -14.71 -8.52 8.93
CA LEU A 139 -13.39 -9.11 9.17
C LEU A 139 -12.99 -9.17 10.66
N GLN A 140 -13.62 -8.34 11.49
CA GLN A 140 -13.38 -8.25 12.93
C GLN A 140 -14.66 -8.46 13.75
N ASP A 141 -15.70 -9.04 13.13
CA ASP A 141 -16.98 -9.31 13.79
C ASP A 141 -17.07 -10.75 14.31
N GLY A 142 -17.79 -10.94 15.42
CA GLY A 142 -17.93 -12.22 16.11
C GLY A 142 -16.59 -12.73 16.64
N GLN A 143 -16.16 -13.91 16.17
CA GLN A 143 -14.87 -14.53 16.52
C GLN A 143 -13.77 -14.28 15.48
N ARG A 144 -14.07 -13.55 14.39
CA ARG A 144 -13.09 -13.27 13.34
C ARG A 144 -12.12 -12.20 13.81
N THR A 145 -10.87 -12.39 13.41
CA THR A 145 -9.81 -11.43 13.67
C THR A 145 -8.92 -11.35 12.44
N ILE A 146 -8.46 -10.15 12.14
CA ILE A 146 -7.43 -9.89 11.15
C ILE A 146 -6.22 -9.29 11.86
N LYS A 147 -5.04 -9.69 11.41
CA LYS A 147 -3.76 -9.24 11.95
C LYS A 147 -3.35 -7.93 11.26
N PRO A 148 -3.04 -6.86 12.01
CA PRO A 148 -2.32 -5.71 11.45
C PRO A 148 -0.91 -6.15 11.05
N CYS A 149 -0.65 -6.27 9.76
CA CYS A 149 0.66 -6.62 9.22
C CYS A 149 1.28 -5.41 8.53
N LEU A 150 2.60 -5.30 8.58
CA LEU A 150 3.32 -4.25 7.86
C LEU A 150 3.23 -4.52 6.36
N ILE A 151 2.73 -3.54 5.61
CA ILE A 151 2.67 -3.57 4.15
C ILE A 151 3.65 -2.53 3.57
N HIS A 152 4.07 -2.70 2.32
CA HIS A 152 4.81 -1.71 1.54
C HIS A 152 3.96 -0.47 1.27
N GLY A 153 2.67 -0.65 0.96
CA GLY A 153 1.68 0.45 0.89
C GLY A 153 1.62 1.21 -0.43
N ASP A 154 2.59 1.00 -1.32
CA ASP A 154 2.60 1.43 -2.72
C ASP A 154 3.30 0.40 -3.64
N MET A 155 2.94 -0.88 -3.52
CA MET A 155 3.61 -1.94 -4.30
C MET A 155 3.00 -2.07 -5.70
N TRP A 156 3.67 -1.52 -6.70
CA TRP A 156 3.39 -1.72 -8.12
C TRP A 156 4.69 -1.97 -8.87
N GLU A 157 4.64 -2.35 -10.15
CA GLU A 157 5.84 -2.73 -10.90
C GLU A 157 6.92 -1.64 -11.00
N GLY A 158 6.60 -0.36 -10.78
CA GLY A 158 7.57 0.72 -10.73
C GLY A 158 8.41 0.72 -9.45
N ASN A 159 7.90 0.11 -8.39
CA ASN A 159 8.48 0.03 -7.05
C ASN A 159 9.03 -1.37 -6.73
N ILE A 160 9.26 -2.18 -7.77
CA ILE A 160 9.88 -3.50 -7.68
C ILE A 160 11.02 -3.59 -8.68
N GLY A 161 12.19 -3.97 -8.19
CA GLY A 161 13.37 -4.27 -8.98
C GLY A 161 13.63 -5.78 -9.02
N THR A 162 14.03 -6.29 -10.18
CA THR A 162 14.46 -7.70 -10.32
C THR A 162 15.98 -7.73 -10.39
N ASP A 163 16.60 -8.39 -9.41
CA ASP A 163 18.06 -8.52 -9.33
C ASP A 163 18.65 -9.17 -10.59
N ILE A 164 19.71 -8.60 -11.14
CA ILE A 164 20.30 -9.07 -12.40
C ILE A 164 21.01 -10.42 -12.28
N GLU A 165 21.50 -10.79 -11.11
CA GLU A 165 22.30 -12.00 -10.92
C GLU A 165 21.43 -13.22 -10.58
N ASN A 166 20.48 -13.05 -9.66
CA ASN A 166 19.69 -14.16 -9.15
C ASN A 166 18.19 -14.08 -9.50
N GLY A 167 17.72 -12.95 -10.04
CA GLY A 167 16.31 -12.72 -10.38
C GLY A 167 15.40 -12.60 -9.16
N ASP A 168 15.92 -12.26 -7.98
CA ASP A 168 15.12 -12.04 -6.79
C ASP A 168 14.47 -10.66 -6.83
N PRO A 169 13.22 -10.52 -6.35
CA PRO A 169 12.55 -9.24 -6.28
C PRO A 169 13.12 -8.39 -5.14
N TRP A 170 13.14 -7.08 -5.33
CA TRP A 170 13.46 -6.07 -4.32
C TRP A 170 12.39 -4.98 -4.34
N ILE A 171 11.86 -4.60 -3.19
CA ILE A 171 10.86 -3.53 -3.05
C ILE A 171 11.50 -2.24 -2.52
N PHE A 172 11.07 -1.09 -3.03
CA PHE A 172 11.58 0.23 -2.66
C PHE A 172 10.53 1.32 -2.88
N ASP A 173 10.78 2.53 -2.38
CA ASP A 173 9.84 3.67 -2.44
C ASP A 173 8.51 3.35 -1.74
N CYS A 174 8.61 3.03 -0.44
CA CYS A 174 7.47 2.56 0.32
C CYS A 174 6.61 3.69 0.89
N ALA A 175 5.31 3.44 0.94
CA ALA A 175 4.33 4.23 1.67
C ALA A 175 3.81 3.43 2.89
N ALA A 176 4.72 2.84 3.67
CA ALA A 176 4.44 1.75 4.60
C ALA A 176 3.51 2.11 5.77
N TYR A 177 2.71 1.13 6.21
CA TYR A 177 1.91 1.15 7.44
C TYR A 177 1.43 -0.26 7.81
N TYR A 178 0.91 -0.43 9.03
CA TYR A 178 0.26 -1.68 9.45
C TYR A 178 -1.20 -1.71 8.94
N ALA A 179 -1.54 -2.70 8.13
CA ALA A 179 -2.81 -2.82 7.43
C ALA A 179 -3.40 -4.23 7.51
N HIS A 180 -4.61 -4.42 6.99
CA HIS A 180 -5.04 -5.74 6.53
C HIS A 180 -4.17 -6.14 5.33
N ASN A 181 -3.63 -7.36 5.33
CA ASN A 181 -2.70 -7.86 4.31
C ASN A 181 -3.23 -7.78 2.88
N GLU A 182 -4.54 -7.95 2.69
CA GLU A 182 -5.18 -7.85 1.37
C GLU A 182 -5.15 -6.44 0.78
N MET A 183 -4.90 -5.39 1.59
CA MET A 183 -4.73 -4.02 1.09
C MET A 183 -3.57 -3.91 0.08
N GLU A 184 -2.45 -4.61 0.33
CA GLU A 184 -1.30 -4.64 -0.59
C GLU A 184 -1.68 -5.28 -1.93
N VAL A 185 -2.39 -6.41 -1.88
CA VAL A 185 -2.87 -7.09 -3.09
C VAL A 185 -3.88 -6.22 -3.83
N GLY A 186 -4.70 -5.46 -3.10
CA GLY A 186 -5.60 -4.46 -3.67
C GLY A 186 -4.89 -3.47 -4.59
N ILE A 187 -3.70 -2.99 -4.19
CA ILE A 187 -2.87 -2.09 -5.01
C ILE A 187 -2.51 -2.76 -6.34
N TRP A 188 -2.16 -4.05 -6.34
CA TRP A 188 -1.80 -4.79 -7.56
C TRP A 188 -2.94 -4.85 -8.57
N THR A 189 -4.20 -4.83 -8.10
CA THR A 189 -5.39 -4.99 -8.95
C THR A 189 -5.86 -3.73 -9.66
N ALA A 190 -5.18 -2.59 -9.49
CA ALA A 190 -5.47 -1.40 -10.27
C ALA A 190 -5.24 -1.68 -11.77
N GLU A 191 -6.13 -1.18 -12.64
CA GLU A 191 -6.12 -1.57 -14.06
C GLU A 191 -4.85 -1.13 -14.80
N ARG A 192 -4.17 -0.11 -14.31
CA ARG A 192 -2.91 0.38 -14.88
C ARG A 192 -1.70 -0.49 -14.51
N HIS A 193 -1.77 -1.29 -13.45
CA HIS A 193 -0.64 -2.08 -12.95
C HIS A 193 -0.50 -3.41 -13.69
N LYS A 194 0.74 -3.83 -13.94
CA LYS A 194 1.07 -5.14 -14.52
C LYS A 194 0.90 -6.28 -13.51
N LEU A 195 1.04 -5.99 -12.21
CA LEU A 195 0.84 -6.96 -11.12
C LEU A 195 -0.61 -7.49 -11.03
N LYS A 196 -1.58 -6.87 -11.72
CA LYS A 196 -2.97 -7.36 -11.77
C LYS A 196 -3.11 -8.73 -12.43
N ALA A 197 -2.07 -9.19 -13.14
CA ALA A 197 -2.05 -10.52 -13.75
C ALA A 197 -2.33 -11.60 -12.69
N LYS A 198 -3.21 -12.56 -13.03
CA LYS A 198 -3.69 -13.60 -12.11
C LYS A 198 -2.59 -14.41 -11.44
N ALA A 199 -1.42 -14.53 -12.08
CA ALA A 199 -0.27 -15.22 -11.54
C ALA A 199 0.15 -14.64 -10.18
N TYR A 200 0.32 -13.34 -10.03
CA TYR A 200 0.79 -12.73 -8.78
C TYR A 200 -0.17 -12.98 -7.61
N LYS A 201 -1.48 -12.77 -7.83
CA LYS A 201 -2.49 -13.07 -6.80
C LYS A 201 -2.48 -14.55 -6.41
N ARG A 202 -2.42 -15.44 -7.40
CA ARG A 202 -2.39 -16.90 -7.14
C ARG A 202 -1.16 -17.30 -6.35
N GLU A 203 0.01 -16.77 -6.70
CA GLU A 203 1.25 -17.11 -5.99
C GLU A 203 1.26 -16.54 -4.57
N TYR A 204 0.77 -15.31 -4.34
CA TYR A 204 0.58 -14.79 -2.97
C TYR A 204 -0.38 -15.65 -2.13
N LEU A 205 -1.49 -16.08 -2.71
CA LEU A 205 -2.49 -16.94 -2.07
C LEU A 205 -1.96 -18.33 -1.68
N ARG A 206 -0.84 -18.79 -2.26
CA ARG A 206 -0.16 -20.02 -1.79
C ARG A 206 0.50 -19.85 -0.43
N HIS A 207 0.71 -18.62 0.00
CA HIS A 207 1.35 -18.30 1.27
C HIS A 207 0.38 -17.75 2.30
N ILE A 208 -0.63 -16.98 1.92
CA ILE A 208 -1.61 -16.42 2.84
C ILE A 208 -3.02 -16.72 2.34
N GLU A 209 -3.81 -17.39 3.18
CA GLU A 209 -5.21 -17.69 2.90
C GLU A 209 -6.09 -16.42 2.91
N PRO A 210 -7.20 -16.43 2.17
CA PRO A 210 -8.21 -15.40 2.28
C PRO A 210 -8.73 -15.14 3.68
N SER A 211 -8.91 -13.87 4.03
CA SER A 211 -9.63 -13.53 5.25
C SER A 211 -11.11 -13.88 5.09
N GLU A 212 -11.71 -14.45 6.12
CA GLU A 212 -13.13 -14.81 6.12
C GLU A 212 -14.04 -13.56 6.13
N PRO A 213 -15.11 -13.50 5.29
CA PRO A 213 -15.54 -14.52 4.32
C PRO A 213 -14.65 -14.58 3.08
N GLU A 214 -14.15 -15.77 2.74
CA GLU A 214 -13.20 -15.95 1.62
C GLU A 214 -13.80 -15.56 0.26
N GLU A 215 -15.10 -15.80 0.07
CA GLU A 215 -15.83 -15.48 -1.16
C GLU A 215 -15.88 -13.97 -1.47
N GLU A 216 -15.67 -13.13 -0.45
CA GLU A 216 -15.66 -11.68 -0.55
C GLU A 216 -14.24 -11.11 -0.83
N TRP A 217 -13.20 -11.96 -0.97
CA TRP A 217 -11.81 -11.52 -1.23
C TRP A 217 -11.71 -10.59 -2.44
N GLU A 218 -12.30 -10.97 -3.58
CA GLU A 218 -12.19 -10.15 -4.80
C GLU A 218 -12.95 -8.82 -4.66
N ASP A 219 -14.04 -8.79 -3.91
CA ASP A 219 -14.77 -7.55 -3.61
C ASP A 219 -13.94 -6.63 -2.71
N ARG A 220 -13.23 -7.18 -1.71
CA ARG A 220 -12.30 -6.41 -0.88
C ARG A 220 -11.16 -5.82 -1.70
N ASN A 221 -10.58 -6.59 -2.61
CA ASN A 221 -9.52 -6.09 -3.51
C ASN A 221 -10.03 -4.96 -4.42
N ARG A 222 -11.25 -5.08 -4.95
CA ARG A 222 -11.90 -4.00 -5.73
C ARG A 222 -12.14 -2.75 -4.90
N LEU A 223 -12.50 -2.90 -3.62
CA LEU A 223 -12.62 -1.77 -2.71
C LEU A 223 -11.25 -1.15 -2.41
N TYR A 224 -10.23 -1.95 -2.09
CA TYR A 224 -8.89 -1.46 -1.76
C TYR A 224 -8.23 -0.68 -2.90
N ARG A 225 -8.38 -1.13 -4.16
CA ARG A 225 -7.83 -0.38 -5.31
C ARG A 225 -8.44 1.00 -5.50
N THR A 226 -9.63 1.29 -4.96
CA THR A 226 -10.23 2.64 -5.07
C THR A 226 -9.36 3.71 -4.40
N LYS A 227 -8.71 3.39 -3.27
CA LYS A 227 -7.71 4.27 -2.64
C LYS A 227 -6.55 4.54 -3.61
N THR A 228 -6.01 3.49 -4.22
CA THR A 228 -4.92 3.55 -5.21
C THR A 228 -5.30 4.33 -6.46
N ASN A 229 -6.58 4.32 -6.85
CA ASN A 229 -7.10 5.09 -7.98
C ASN A 229 -7.24 6.58 -7.63
N PHE A 230 -7.80 6.92 -6.47
CA PHE A 230 -7.90 8.32 -6.01
C PHE A 230 -6.54 8.96 -5.76
N ALA A 231 -5.60 8.22 -5.16
CA ALA A 231 -4.23 8.71 -4.97
C ALA A 231 -3.60 9.10 -6.32
N TYR A 232 -3.70 8.21 -7.32
CA TYR A 232 -3.18 8.47 -8.66
C TYR A 232 -3.90 9.62 -9.36
N SER A 233 -5.23 9.70 -9.30
CA SER A 233 -5.97 10.79 -9.95
C SER A 233 -5.67 12.15 -9.32
N ALA A 234 -5.35 12.20 -8.03
CA ALA A 234 -4.89 13.39 -7.34
C ALA A 234 -3.47 13.84 -7.75
N ASP A 235 -2.67 12.97 -8.36
CA ASP A 235 -1.34 13.30 -8.92
C ASP A 235 -1.40 13.56 -10.43
N VAL A 236 -2.30 12.89 -11.15
CA VAL A 236 -2.45 13.00 -12.61
C VAL A 236 -3.86 13.48 -12.96
N PRO A 237 -4.08 14.80 -13.04
CA PRO A 237 -5.40 15.37 -13.31
C PRO A 237 -6.01 14.86 -14.61
N GLY A 238 -7.32 14.58 -14.61
CA GLY A 238 -8.05 14.07 -15.78
C GLY A 238 -7.70 12.63 -16.18
N SER A 239 -6.98 11.89 -15.32
CA SER A 239 -6.64 10.50 -15.59
C SER A 239 -7.84 9.56 -15.47
N LYS A 240 -7.81 8.49 -16.27
CA LYS A 240 -8.85 7.44 -16.31
C LYS A 240 -9.14 6.78 -14.96
N PRO A 241 -8.16 6.53 -14.05
CA PRO A 241 -8.43 5.87 -12.77
C PRO A 241 -9.51 6.53 -11.90
N ARG A 242 -9.77 7.83 -12.07
CA ARG A 242 -10.87 8.51 -11.37
C ARG A 242 -12.25 7.90 -11.67
N GLN A 243 -12.41 7.28 -12.85
CA GLN A 243 -13.65 6.67 -13.33
C GLN A 243 -13.70 5.16 -13.06
N GLU A 244 -12.61 4.55 -12.58
CA GLU A 244 -12.44 3.09 -12.40
C GLU A 244 -12.60 2.68 -10.93
#